data_AF-A0A954LHF5-F1
#
_entry.id   AF-A0A954LHF5-F1
#
_cell.length_a   1.000
_cell.length_b   1.000
_cell.length_c   1.000
_cell.angle_alpha   90.00
_cell.angle_beta   90.00
_cell.angle_gamma   90.00
#
_symmetry.space_group_name_H-M   'P 1'
#
loop_
_entity.id
_entity.type
_entity.pdbx_description
1 polymer ?
#
loop_
_entity_poly.entity_id
_entity_poly.type
_entity_poly.pdbx_seq_one_letter_code
_entity_poly.pdbx_strand_id
1 'polypeptide(L)'
;MEQQLVVRFRIDGLLSVQTVPPEIHPFRAAIISRLKIMSQLNIAEKRLPQDGRIKLTVKAREIDVRVSVIPMLDGEGIVMRLLDKSRAAMNLNSIEFPRDIDQIWRGIISRPHGLVLVTGPTGSGKTTTLYSSLMEIRSPTRKIITVEDPVEYRLNGVNQIQVQDKIGLDFAEGLRSILRHDPDVV
;
A
#
# COMPACT_ATOMS: atom_id res chain seq x y z
N MET A 1 -24.47 -14.22 -25.81
CA MET A 1 -24.13 -14.74 -24.47
C MET A 1 -24.37 -13.62 -23.49
N GLU A 2 -25.18 -13.84 -22.44
CA GLU A 2 -25.39 -12.81 -21.41
C GLU A 2 -24.05 -12.41 -20.79
N GLN A 3 -23.71 -11.12 -20.88
CA GLN A 3 -22.50 -10.57 -20.29
C GLN A 3 -22.68 -10.49 -18.77
N GLN A 4 -22.45 -11.60 -18.08
CA GLN A 4 -22.56 -11.68 -16.62
C GLN A 4 -21.50 -10.80 -15.94
N LEU A 5 -21.92 -10.09 -14.89
CA LEU A 5 -21.00 -9.39 -14.00
C LEU A 5 -20.26 -10.42 -13.14
N VAL A 6 -18.95 -10.51 -13.32
CA VAL A 6 -18.07 -11.37 -12.50
C VAL A 6 -17.32 -10.51 -11.49
N VAL A 7 -17.48 -10.81 -10.20
CA VAL A 7 -16.74 -10.18 -9.11
C VAL A 7 -15.78 -11.19 -8.50
N ARG A 8 -14.53 -10.79 -8.27
CA ARG A 8 -13.50 -11.62 -7.63
C ARG A 8 -12.81 -10.84 -6.54
N PHE A 9 -12.58 -11.48 -5.40
CA PHE A 9 -11.74 -10.97 -4.34
C PHE A 9 -10.38 -11.64 -4.36
N ARG A 10 -9.33 -10.88 -4.03
CA ARG A 10 -8.03 -11.46 -3.74
C ARG A 10 -7.88 -11.57 -2.23
N ILE A 11 -7.91 -12.79 -1.70
CA ILE A 11 -7.76 -13.10 -0.28
C ILE A 11 -6.51 -13.96 -0.15
N ASP A 12 -5.57 -13.54 0.68
CA ASP A 12 -4.28 -14.22 0.89
C ASP A 12 -3.54 -14.55 -0.41
N GLY A 13 -3.59 -13.60 -1.37
CA GLY A 13 -2.97 -13.73 -2.68
C GLY A 13 -3.77 -14.50 -3.72
N LEU A 14 -4.81 -15.24 -3.33
CA LEU A 14 -5.62 -16.08 -4.23
C LEU A 14 -6.90 -15.38 -4.69
N LEU A 15 -7.26 -15.54 -5.96
CA LEU A 15 -8.53 -15.01 -6.49
C LEU A 15 -9.68 -15.97 -6.17
N SER A 16 -10.71 -15.45 -5.50
CA SER A 16 -11.94 -16.15 -5.16
C SER A 16 -13.13 -15.49 -5.86
N VAL A 17 -13.85 -16.26 -6.68
CA VAL A 17 -15.07 -15.80 -7.38
C VAL A 17 -16.17 -15.60 -6.36
N GLN A 18 -16.82 -14.44 -6.44
CA GLN A 18 -17.93 -14.10 -5.56
C GLN A 18 -19.24 -14.39 -6.26
N THR A 19 -20.20 -14.94 -5.51
CA THR A 19 -21.57 -15.14 -5.98
C THR A 19 -22.23 -13.78 -6.18
N VAL A 20 -22.57 -13.48 -7.43
CA VAL A 20 -23.34 -12.30 -7.79
C VAL A 20 -24.76 -12.77 -8.11
N PRO A 21 -25.79 -12.35 -7.33
CA PRO A 21 -27.18 -12.67 -7.64
C PRO A 21 -27.54 -12.26 -9.08
N PRO A 22 -28.29 -13.08 -9.84
CA PRO A 22 -28.61 -12.80 -11.24
C PRO A 22 -29.27 -11.44 -11.47
N GLU A 23 -30.04 -10.97 -10.49
CA GLU A 23 -30.73 -9.67 -10.50
C GLU A 23 -29.77 -8.49 -10.57
N ILE A 24 -28.50 -8.68 -10.19
CA ILE A 24 -27.48 -7.63 -10.21
C ILE A 24 -26.84 -7.48 -11.60
N HIS A 25 -26.83 -8.53 -12.43
CA HIS A 25 -26.14 -8.49 -13.73
C HIS A 25 -26.56 -7.32 -14.65
N PRO A 26 -27.86 -6.94 -14.76
CA PRO A 26 -28.28 -5.80 -15.57
C PRO A 26 -27.69 -4.46 -15.11
N PHE A 27 -27.31 -4.34 -13.83
CA PHE A 27 -26.78 -3.10 -13.26
C PHE A 27 -25.28 -2.90 -13.48
N ARG A 28 -24.59 -3.75 -14.25
CA ARG A 28 -23.13 -3.63 -14.51
C ARG A 28 -22.70 -2.21 -14.90
N ALA A 29 -23.37 -1.61 -15.88
CA ALA A 29 -23.03 -0.27 -16.36
C ALA A 29 -23.26 0.81 -15.29
N ALA A 30 -24.34 0.68 -14.51
CA ALA A 30 -24.63 1.58 -13.41
C ALA A 30 -23.60 1.46 -12.27
N ILE A 31 -23.15 0.24 -11.96
CA ILE A 31 -22.10 -0.02 -10.97
C ILE A 31 -20.77 0.62 -11.41
N ILE A 32 -20.37 0.42 -12.67
CA ILE A 32 -19.15 1.03 -13.23
C ILE A 32 -19.22 2.57 -13.13
N SER A 33 -20.34 3.16 -13.55
CA SER A 33 -20.57 4.61 -13.48
C SER A 33 -20.49 5.12 -12.04
N ARG A 34 -21.13 4.42 -11.09
CA ARG A 34 -21.09 4.78 -9.67
C ARG A 34 -19.67 4.75 -9.11
N LEU A 35 -18.88 3.72 -9.45
CA LEU A 35 -17.49 3.61 -9.01
C LEU A 35 -16.61 4.71 -9.62
N LYS A 36 -16.83 5.08 -10.88
CA LYS A 36 -16.14 6.22 -11.51
C LYS A 36 -16.46 7.54 -10.80
N ILE A 37 -17.74 7.81 -10.51
CA ILE A 37 -18.16 9.01 -9.76
C ILE A 37 -17.47 9.07 -8.39
N MET A 38 -17.53 7.97 -7.63
CA MET A 38 -16.92 7.90 -6.30
C MET A 38 -15.40 8.13 -6.33
N SER A 39 -14.77 7.80 -7.46
CA SER A 39 -13.33 7.92 -7.68
C SER A 39 -12.91 9.21 -8.41
N GLN A 40 -13.86 10.12 -8.68
CA GLN A 40 -13.65 11.36 -9.45
C GLN A 40 -13.14 11.13 -10.89
N LEU A 41 -13.56 10.03 -11.52
CA LEU A 41 -13.19 9.65 -12.89
C LEU A 41 -14.20 10.14 -13.93
N ASN A 42 -13.74 10.29 -15.17
CA ASN A 42 -14.59 10.68 -16.28
C ASN A 42 -15.47 9.50 -16.73
N ILE A 43 -16.78 9.63 -16.52
CA ILE A 43 -17.79 8.61 -16.86
C ILE A 43 -17.99 8.48 -18.38
N ALA A 44 -17.81 9.58 -19.11
CA ALA A 44 -17.97 9.61 -20.56
C ALA A 44 -16.79 8.95 -21.28
N GLU A 45 -15.58 9.02 -20.70
CA GLU A 45 -14.42 8.34 -21.25
C GLU A 45 -14.42 6.86 -20.85
N LYS A 46 -14.41 5.98 -21.86
CA LYS A 46 -14.46 4.52 -21.71
C LYS A 46 -13.37 3.81 -22.52
N ARG A 47 -12.52 4.55 -23.23
CA ARG A 47 -11.53 4.05 -24.19
C ARG A 47 -10.11 4.11 -23.64
N LEU A 48 -9.90 4.87 -22.57
CA LEU A 48 -8.60 5.06 -21.93
C LEU A 48 -8.59 4.50 -20.51
N PRO A 49 -7.46 3.95 -20.04
CA PRO A 49 -7.26 3.65 -18.62
C PRO A 49 -7.45 4.88 -17.75
N GLN A 50 -8.00 4.69 -16.56
CA GLN A 50 -8.24 5.75 -15.59
C GLN A 50 -7.94 5.27 -14.17
N ASP A 51 -7.23 6.09 -13.40
CA ASP A 51 -6.86 5.79 -12.01
C ASP A 51 -7.40 6.86 -11.07
N GLY A 52 -8.02 6.43 -9.98
CA GLY A 52 -8.67 7.29 -9.00
C GLY A 52 -8.56 6.77 -7.58
N ARG A 53 -9.11 7.52 -6.63
CA ARG A 53 -9.16 7.13 -5.22
C ARG A 53 -10.53 7.39 -4.62
N ILE A 54 -10.97 6.50 -3.75
CA ILE A 54 -12.18 6.65 -2.93
C ILE A 54 -11.74 6.64 -1.47
N LYS A 55 -12.19 7.61 -0.68
CA LYS A 55 -12.10 7.55 0.79
C LYS A 55 -13.41 6.98 1.33
N LEU A 56 -13.33 5.85 2.02
CA LEU A 56 -14.49 5.18 2.63
C LEU A 56 -14.31 5.10 4.14
N THR A 57 -15.39 5.34 4.89
CA THR A 57 -15.40 5.11 6.34
C THR A 57 -16.32 3.92 6.62
N VAL A 58 -15.74 2.81 7.11
CA VAL A 58 -16.47 1.57 7.40
C VAL A 58 -16.20 1.18 8.85
N LYS A 59 -17.25 1.03 9.68
CA LYS A 59 -17.13 0.70 11.11
C LYS A 59 -16.09 1.58 11.85
N ALA A 60 -16.14 2.90 11.61
CA ALA A 60 -15.21 3.90 12.13
C ALA A 60 -13.74 3.76 11.67
N ARG A 61 -13.43 2.92 10.67
CA ARG A 61 -12.10 2.85 10.04
C ARG A 61 -12.10 3.57 8.70
N GLU A 62 -11.12 4.43 8.49
CA GLU A 62 -10.87 5.02 7.19
C GLU A 62 -10.10 4.05 6.28
N ILE A 63 -10.71 3.72 5.15
CA ILE A 63 -10.14 2.87 4.10
C ILE A 63 -9.94 3.75 2.86
N ASP A 64 -8.70 3.84 2.41
CA ASP A 64 -8.34 4.47 1.14
C ASP A 64 -8.40 3.40 0.05
N VAL A 65 -9.26 3.58 -0.94
CA VAL A 65 -9.42 2.62 -2.02
C VAL A 65 -8.80 3.21 -3.28
N ARG A 66 -7.77 2.57 -3.81
CA ARG A 66 -7.26 2.89 -5.15
C ARG A 66 -8.11 2.17 -6.18
N VAL A 67 -8.57 2.89 -7.19
CA VAL A 67 -9.43 2.37 -8.25
C VAL A 67 -8.70 2.52 -9.57
N SER A 68 -8.60 1.43 -10.33
CA SER A 68 -8.08 1.43 -11.69
C SER A 68 -9.15 0.88 -12.62
N VAL A 69 -9.44 1.60 -13.69
CA VAL A 69 -10.41 1.24 -14.72
C VAL A 69 -9.67 1.06 -16.02
N ILE A 70 -9.86 -0.09 -16.69
CA ILE A 70 -9.27 -0.38 -17.99
C ILE A 70 -10.34 -0.79 -18.99
N PRO A 71 -10.27 -0.31 -20.25
CA PRO A 71 -11.15 -0.78 -21.31
C PRO A 71 -10.85 -2.26 -21.62
N MET A 72 -11.91 -3.03 -21.86
CA MET A 72 -11.90 -4.45 -22.22
C MET A 72 -12.85 -4.67 -23.40
N LEU A 73 -12.74 -5.84 -24.08
CA LEU A 73 -13.59 -6.18 -25.23
C LEU A 73 -15.09 -6.03 -24.92
N ASP A 74 -15.51 -6.49 -23.74
CA ASP A 74 -16.90 -6.47 -23.30
C ASP A 74 -17.23 -5.32 -22.32
N GLY A 75 -16.51 -4.20 -22.36
CA GLY A 75 -16.80 -3.01 -21.53
C GLY A 75 -15.60 -2.54 -20.73
N GLU A 76 -15.77 -2.31 -19.43
CA GLU A 76 -14.70 -1.82 -18.57
C GLU A 76 -14.45 -2.79 -17.42
N GLY A 77 -13.18 -3.11 -17.18
CA GLY A 77 -12.75 -3.83 -15.99
C GLY A 77 -12.34 -2.84 -14.91
N ILE A 78 -12.75 -3.10 -13.67
CA ILE A 78 -12.39 -2.29 -12.51
C ILE A 78 -11.62 -3.13 -11.51
N VAL A 79 -10.48 -2.61 -11.05
CA VAL A 79 -9.73 -3.13 -9.91
C VAL A 79 -9.81 -2.12 -8.78
N MET A 80 -10.20 -2.59 -7.60
CA MET A 80 -10.18 -1.81 -6.37
C MET A 80 -9.18 -2.41 -5.39
N ARG A 81 -8.22 -1.60 -4.93
CA ARG A 81 -7.25 -1.99 -3.90
C ARG A 81 -7.58 -1.25 -2.61
N LEU A 82 -7.98 -2.01 -1.59
CA LEU A 82 -8.27 -1.48 -0.26
C LEU A 82 -6.96 -1.26 0.50
N LEU A 83 -6.74 -0.05 0.98
CA LEU A 83 -5.62 0.33 1.84
C LEU A 83 -6.18 0.80 3.18
N ASP A 84 -5.95 0.02 4.22
CA ASP A 84 -6.34 0.39 5.58
C ASP A 84 -5.27 1.30 6.18
N LYS A 85 -5.59 2.59 6.35
CA LYS A 85 -4.67 3.57 6.95
C LYS A 85 -4.42 3.32 8.43
N SER A 86 -5.29 2.58 9.12
CA SER A 86 -5.12 2.28 10.55
C SER A 86 -3.95 1.34 10.83
N ARG A 87 -3.46 0.61 9.81
CA ARG A 87 -2.23 -0.18 9.90
C ARG A 87 -0.96 0.68 9.96
N ALA A 88 -1.03 2.02 9.86
CA ALA A 88 0.15 2.87 9.99
C ALA A 88 0.76 2.86 11.41
N ALA A 89 -0.01 2.46 12.43
CA ALA A 89 0.46 2.29 13.80
C ALA A 89 0.80 0.82 14.10
N MET A 90 1.72 0.22 13.34
CA MET A 90 2.17 -1.14 13.62
C MET A 90 3.24 -1.14 14.71
N ASN A 91 2.89 -1.77 15.83
CA ASN A 91 3.83 -2.16 16.88
C ASN A 91 4.54 -3.44 16.43
N LEU A 92 5.85 -3.57 16.66
CA LEU A 92 6.62 -4.78 16.33
C LEU A 92 5.99 -6.06 16.90
N ASN A 93 5.33 -5.98 18.06
CA ASN A 93 4.60 -7.08 18.68
C ASN A 93 3.45 -7.63 17.80
N SER A 94 2.89 -6.82 16.90
CA SER A 94 1.84 -7.26 15.97
C SER A 94 2.34 -8.14 14.82
N ILE A 95 3.67 -8.27 14.66
CA ILE A 95 4.27 -9.21 13.70
C ILE A 95 4.22 -10.65 14.23
N GLU A 96 4.09 -10.82 15.55
CA GLU A 96 4.00 -12.12 16.22
C GLU A 96 5.20 -13.04 15.92
N PHE A 97 6.41 -12.48 15.96
CA PHE A 97 7.61 -13.31 15.90
C PHE A 97 7.62 -14.36 17.03
N PRO A 98 8.11 -15.58 16.76
CA PRO A 98 8.49 -16.52 17.82
C PRO A 98 9.43 -15.82 18.82
N ARG A 99 9.30 -16.13 20.12
CA ARG A 99 9.97 -15.36 21.18
C ARG A 99 11.50 -15.28 21.03
N ASP A 100 12.11 -16.37 20.61
CA ASP A 100 13.54 -16.46 20.30
C ASP A 100 13.92 -15.53 19.13
N ILE A 101 13.11 -15.50 18.07
CA ILE A 101 13.30 -14.62 16.91
C ILE A 101 13.06 -13.16 17.27
N ASP A 102 12.04 -12.84 18.07
CA ASP A 102 11.75 -11.48 18.52
C ASP A 102 12.93 -10.88 19.29
N GLN A 103 13.52 -11.66 20.22
CA GLN A 103 14.71 -11.24 20.97
C GLN A 103 15.90 -10.97 20.05
N ILE A 104 16.17 -11.87 19.10
CA ILE A 104 17.24 -11.70 18.12
C ILE A 104 16.99 -10.45 17.27
N TRP A 105 15.76 -10.28 16.75
CA TRP A 105 15.39 -9.17 15.89
C TRP A 105 15.54 -7.83 16.61
N ARG A 106 14.99 -7.71 17.83
CA ARG A 106 15.13 -6.52 18.68
C ARG A 106 16.60 -6.22 19.00
N GLY A 107 17.41 -7.25 19.20
CA GLY A 107 18.87 -7.12 19.35
C GLY A 107 19.59 -6.63 18.10
N ILE A 108 19.11 -6.97 16.90
CA ILE A 108 19.69 -6.51 15.62
C ILE A 108 19.33 -5.05 15.36
N ILE A 109 18.04 -4.68 15.45
CA ILE A 109 17.57 -3.34 15.10
C ILE A 109 18.03 -2.25 16.09
N SER A 110 18.43 -2.64 17.30
CA SER A 110 18.94 -1.72 18.33
C SER A 110 20.45 -1.44 18.21
N ARG A 111 21.16 -2.13 17.32
CA ARG A 111 22.61 -1.91 17.11
C ARG A 111 22.87 -0.48 16.64
N PRO A 112 23.98 0.15 17.06
CA PRO A 112 24.29 1.53 16.70
C PRO A 112 24.58 1.73 15.21
N HIS A 113 25.06 0.68 14.53
CA HIS A 113 25.35 0.71 13.11
C HIS A 113 25.32 -0.71 12.52
N GLY A 114 24.98 -0.82 11.24
CA GLY A 114 24.97 -2.08 10.50
C GLY A 114 23.99 -2.02 9.32
N LEU A 115 23.96 -3.09 8.53
CA LEU A 115 23.01 -3.27 7.44
C LEU A 115 22.08 -4.43 7.77
N VAL A 116 20.77 -4.20 7.70
CA VAL A 116 19.74 -5.23 7.84
C VAL A 116 19.04 -5.40 6.50
N LEU A 117 19.05 -6.63 5.96
CA LEU A 117 18.38 -6.96 4.71
C LEU A 117 17.14 -7.80 4.98
N VAL A 118 15.98 -7.28 4.60
CA VAL A 118 14.70 -7.99 4.67
C VAL A 118 14.31 -8.44 3.28
N THR A 119 14.26 -9.74 3.06
CA THR A 119 14.00 -10.35 1.74
C THR A 119 12.69 -11.15 1.75
N GLY A 120 12.12 -11.38 0.56
CA GLY A 120 10.86 -12.11 0.40
C GLY A 120 10.04 -11.61 -0.79
N PRO A 121 9.06 -12.41 -1.28
CA PRO A 121 8.24 -12.05 -2.44
C PRO A 121 7.32 -10.85 -2.14
N THR A 122 6.68 -10.30 -3.17
CA THR A 122 5.64 -9.26 -2.99
C THR A 122 4.53 -9.75 -2.07
N GLY A 123 4.12 -8.92 -1.11
CA GLY A 123 3.04 -9.26 -0.17
C GLY A 123 3.47 -10.09 1.06
N SER A 124 4.76 -10.42 1.22
CA SER A 124 5.27 -11.17 2.38
C SER A 124 5.42 -10.38 3.70
N GLY A 125 4.98 -9.12 3.74
CA GLY A 125 5.06 -8.30 4.96
C GLY A 125 6.40 -7.60 5.22
N LYS A 126 7.29 -7.48 4.21
CA LYS A 126 8.58 -6.78 4.34
C LYS A 126 8.44 -5.33 4.83
N THR A 127 7.63 -4.53 4.13
CA THR A 127 7.37 -3.12 4.47
C THR A 127 6.78 -3.00 5.88
N THR A 128 5.82 -3.87 6.21
CA THR A 128 5.25 -3.97 7.56
C THR A 128 6.32 -4.23 8.62
N THR A 129 7.24 -5.16 8.36
CA THR A 129 8.32 -5.51 9.29
C THR A 129 9.29 -4.35 9.49
N LEU A 130 9.73 -3.72 8.40
CA LEU A 130 10.65 -2.59 8.43
C LEU A 130 10.02 -1.39 9.14
N TYR A 131 8.80 -1.02 8.79
CA TYR A 131 8.11 0.11 9.40
C TYR A 131 7.88 -0.10 10.90
N SER A 132 7.47 -1.31 11.31
CA SER A 132 7.30 -1.62 12.74
C SER A 132 8.63 -1.55 13.49
N SER A 133 9.72 -1.97 12.85
CA SER A 133 11.07 -1.88 13.42
C SER A 133 11.52 -0.42 13.57
N LEU A 134 11.28 0.42 12.57
CA LEU A 134 11.56 1.86 12.64
C LEU A 134 10.78 2.53 13.77
N MET A 135 9.51 2.17 13.93
CA MET A 135 8.66 2.70 15.00
C MET A 135 9.11 2.26 16.39
N GLU A 136 9.63 1.05 16.53
CA GLU A 136 10.19 0.51 17.78
C GLU A 136 11.45 1.27 18.21
N ILE A 137 12.35 1.57 17.26
CA ILE A 137 13.64 2.23 17.55
C ILE A 137 13.56 3.76 17.53
N ARG A 138 12.41 4.31 17.16
CA ARG A 138 12.14 5.74 17.04
C ARG A 138 12.28 6.42 18.41
N SER A 139 13.10 7.46 18.45
CA SER A 139 13.32 8.31 19.61
C SER A 139 13.44 9.78 19.17
N PRO A 140 13.06 10.76 20.00
CA PRO A 140 13.36 12.17 19.74
C PRO A 140 14.85 12.48 19.52
N THR A 141 15.73 11.59 19.98
CA THR A 141 17.19 11.71 19.86
C THR A 141 17.77 10.96 18.66
N ARG A 142 16.93 10.38 17.79
CA ARG A 142 17.36 9.63 16.60
C ARG A 142 16.73 10.20 15.35
N LYS A 143 17.56 10.64 14.41
CA LYS A 143 17.17 11.09 13.08
C LYS A 143 17.05 9.90 12.14
N ILE A 144 15.82 9.50 11.87
CA ILE A 144 15.48 8.43 10.93
C ILE A 144 15.06 9.05 9.60
N ILE A 145 15.68 8.63 8.49
CA ILE A 145 15.34 9.10 7.14
C ILE A 145 15.23 7.91 6.18
N THR A 146 14.15 7.79 5.42
CA THR A 146 13.95 6.69 4.46
C THR A 146 13.82 7.23 3.04
N VAL A 147 14.12 6.38 2.04
CA VAL A 147 13.81 6.61 0.63
C VAL A 147 12.99 5.44 0.09
N GLU A 148 11.84 5.74 -0.53
CA GLU A 148 10.79 4.74 -0.85
C GLU A 148 10.12 4.99 -2.20
N ASP A 149 9.59 3.92 -2.82
CA ASP A 149 8.87 3.98 -4.10
C ASP A 149 7.60 3.10 -4.11
N PRO A 150 6.39 3.68 -3.91
CA PRO A 150 6.13 4.96 -3.27
C PRO A 150 6.13 4.82 -1.73
N VAL A 151 6.00 5.94 -1.02
CA VAL A 151 5.71 5.91 0.42
C VAL A 151 4.30 5.34 0.63
N GLU A 152 4.19 4.21 1.33
CA GLU A 152 2.91 3.52 1.52
C GLU A 152 2.01 4.26 2.52
N TYR A 153 2.59 4.72 3.63
CA TYR A 153 1.91 5.52 4.66
C TYR A 153 2.92 6.36 5.44
N ARG A 154 2.42 7.45 6.03
CA ARG A 154 3.24 8.39 6.79
C ARG A 154 3.55 7.85 8.18
N LEU A 155 4.83 7.71 8.50
CA LEU A 155 5.35 7.38 9.82
C LEU A 155 5.67 8.65 10.60
N ASN A 156 5.01 8.84 11.74
CA ASN A 156 5.25 10.01 12.58
C ASN A 156 6.63 9.90 13.26
N GLY A 157 7.47 10.93 13.10
CA GLY A 157 8.84 10.97 13.61
C GLY A 157 9.88 10.30 12.71
N VAL A 158 9.50 9.94 11.47
CA VAL A 158 10.41 9.47 10.43
C VAL A 158 10.34 10.42 9.24
N ASN A 159 11.48 10.85 8.71
CA ASN A 159 11.54 11.66 7.50
C ASN A 159 11.49 10.74 6.28
N GLN A 160 10.40 10.78 5.50
CA GLN A 160 10.23 9.87 4.36
C GLN A 160 10.38 10.64 3.04
N ILE A 161 11.31 10.19 2.20
CA ILE A 161 11.52 10.69 0.85
C ILE A 161 10.87 9.71 -0.11
N GLN A 162 9.99 10.20 -0.98
CA GLN A 162 9.47 9.39 -2.07
C GLN A 162 10.33 9.60 -3.32
N VAL A 163 10.66 8.51 -4.01
CA VAL A 163 11.29 8.52 -5.33
C VAL A 163 10.45 9.35 -6.31
N GLN A 164 11.12 10.16 -7.12
CA GLN A 164 10.52 11.00 -8.15
C GLN A 164 11.37 10.94 -9.43
N ASP A 165 11.21 9.84 -10.17
CA ASP A 165 11.96 9.59 -11.42
C ASP A 165 11.88 10.74 -12.43
N LYS A 166 10.73 11.43 -12.50
CA LYS A 166 10.50 12.55 -13.43
C LYS A 166 11.45 13.73 -13.25
N ILE A 167 12.01 13.90 -12.05
CA ILE A 167 12.95 14.98 -11.72
C ILE A 167 14.35 14.43 -11.37
N GLY A 168 14.60 13.14 -11.63
CA GLY A 168 15.89 12.50 -11.38
C GLY A 168 16.18 12.16 -9.91
N LEU A 169 15.17 12.20 -9.03
CA LEU A 169 15.33 11.78 -7.64
C LEU A 169 15.06 10.27 -7.51
N ASP A 170 16.07 9.45 -7.82
CA ASP A 170 16.02 7.98 -7.70
C ASP A 170 16.52 7.49 -6.32
N PHE A 171 16.55 6.17 -6.11
CA PHE A 171 17.06 5.57 -4.87
C PHE A 171 18.51 5.94 -4.57
N ALA A 172 19.38 5.95 -5.59
CA ALA A 172 20.81 6.21 -5.40
C ALA A 172 21.04 7.67 -5.02
N GLU A 173 20.37 8.60 -5.69
CA GLU A 173 20.48 10.03 -5.39
C GLU A 173 19.81 10.40 -4.06
N GLY A 174 18.67 9.77 -3.75
CA GLY A 174 18.04 9.85 -2.44
C GLY A 174 18.99 9.40 -1.33
N LEU A 175 19.60 8.22 -1.45
CA LEU A 175 20.54 7.69 -0.47
C LEU A 175 21.78 8.58 -0.31
N ARG A 176 22.39 9.06 -1.40
CA ARG A 176 23.52 10.00 -1.34
C ARG A 176 23.16 11.28 -0.60
N SER A 177 21.95 11.78 -0.80
CA SER A 177 21.46 12.98 -0.13
C SER A 177 21.21 12.73 1.35
N ILE A 178 20.60 11.60 1.71
CA ILE A 178 20.36 11.19 3.09
C ILE A 178 21.65 11.17 3.91
N LEU A 179 22.75 10.63 3.37
CA LEU A 179 24.04 10.57 4.06
C LEU A 179 24.63 11.94 4.42
N ARG A 180 24.21 13.02 3.73
CA ARG A 180 24.61 14.41 4.03
C ARG A 180 23.71 15.10 5.04
N HIS A 181 22.65 14.43 5.50
CA HIS A 181 21.71 14.95 6.47
C HIS A 181 22.02 14.54 7.91
N ASP A 182 23.19 13.97 8.20
CA ASP A 182 23.54 13.48 9.55
C ASP A 182 22.47 12.51 10.12
N PRO A 183 22.10 11.43 9.39
CA PRO A 183 21.10 10.47 9.86
C PRO A 183 21.70 9.47 10.87
N ASP A 184 20.90 9.05 11.84
CA ASP A 184 21.22 7.92 12.72
C ASP A 184 20.78 6.58 12.11
N VAL A 185 19.66 6.58 11.37
CA VAL A 185 19.08 5.40 10.73
C VAL A 185 18.61 5.76 9.34
N VAL A 186 18.94 4.90 8.37
CA VAL A 186 18.51 4.99 6.96
C VAL A 186 17.64 3.80 6.58
#